data_AF-A0A918M7B1-F1
#
_entry.id   AF-A0A918M7B1-F1
#
_cell.length_a   1.000
_cell.length_b   1.000
_cell.length_c   1.000
_cell.angle_alpha   90.00
_cell.angle_beta   90.00
_cell.angle_gamma   90.00
#
_symmetry.space_group_name_H-M   'P 1'
#
loop_
_entity.id
_entity.type
_entity.pdbx_description
1 polymer ?
#
loop_
_entity_poly.entity_id
_entity_poly.type
_entity_poly.pdbx_seq_one_letter_code
_entity_poly.pdbx_strand_id
1 'polypeptide(L)' 'MVRLGWAGSPQSIEVRFGTSQAGAVDVALHTTASVDAVPADHPKVDWEQPRAVEKGRRSPLAALRPDSAPAPA' A
#
# COMPACT_ATOMS: atom_id res chain seq x y z
N MET A 1 -6.86 8.11 -2.86
CA MET A 1 -6.31 6.85 -2.31
C MET A 1 -5.04 7.21 -1.56
N VAL A 2 -4.85 6.73 -0.32
CA VAL A 2 -3.65 7.01 0.49
C VAL A 2 -2.74 5.78 0.42
N ARG A 3 -1.44 5.98 0.15
CA ARG A 3 -0.43 4.90 0.18
C ARG A 3 0.41 5.09 1.43
N LEU A 4 0.35 4.15 2.37
CA LEU A 4 1.06 4.25 3.64
C LEU A 4 2.52 3.78 3.57
N GLY A 5 2.87 2.97 2.56
CA GLY A 5 4.24 2.47 2.35
C GLY A 5 4.69 1.36 3.30
N TRP A 6 3.78 0.79 4.11
CA TRP A 6 4.12 -0.16 5.17
C TRP A 6 4.40 -1.58 4.70
N ALA A 7 3.69 -2.04 3.67
CA ALA A 7 3.97 -3.35 3.08
C ALA A 7 5.17 -3.22 2.15
N GLY A 8 6.25 -3.92 2.49
CA GLY A 8 7.40 -4.08 1.60
C GLY A 8 6.99 -4.70 0.26
N SER A 9 7.59 -4.22 -0.82
CA SER A 9 7.53 -4.86 -2.13
C SER A 9 8.96 -5.19 -2.53
N PRO A 10 9.40 -6.46 -2.38
CA PRO A 10 10.73 -6.85 -2.81
C PRO A 10 10.87 -6.81 -4.34
N GLN A 11 9.76 -6.72 -5.07
CA GLN A 11 9.71 -6.78 -6.52
C GLN A 11 8.70 -5.76 -7.05
N SER A 12 9.03 -5.18 -8.19
CA SER A 12 8.08 -4.44 -9.01
C SER A 12 8.11 -4.97 -10.44
N ILE A 13 6.98 -4.86 -11.13
CA ILE A 13 6.83 -5.27 -12.53
C ILE A 13 6.31 -4.10 -13.35
N GLU A 14 6.94 -3.86 -14.50
CA GLU A 14 6.42 -2.93 -15.50
C GLU A 14 5.21 -3.54 -16.21
N VAL A 15 4.05 -2.89 -16.07
CA VAL A 15 2.83 -3.24 -16.79
C VAL A 15 2.58 -2.21 -17.87
N ARG A 16 2.59 -2.65 -19.14
CA ARG A 16 2.33 -1.79 -20.29
C ARG A 16 0.88 -1.88 -20.72
N PHE A 17 0.18 -0.75 -20.71
CA PHE A 17 -1.14 -0.63 -21.34
C PHE A 17 -1.00 -0.20 -22.80
N GLY A 18 -1.27 -1.13 -23.73
CA GLY A 18 -1.22 -0.88 -25.18
C GLY A 18 0.18 -0.93 -25.79
N THR A 19 0.32 -0.49 -27.05
CA THR A 19 1.57 -0.55 -27.82
C THR A 19 2.54 0.60 -27.55
N SER A 20 2.12 1.63 -26.82
CA SER A 20 2.90 2.85 -26.59
C SER A 20 3.57 2.85 -25.22
N GLN A 21 4.85 3.26 -25.17
CA GLN A 21 5.65 3.33 -23.94
C GLN A 21 5.09 4.32 -22.90
N ALA A 22 4.18 5.21 -23.31
CA ALA A 22 3.48 6.16 -22.44
C ALA A 22 2.49 5.50 -21.45
N GLY A 23 2.25 4.19 -21.55
CA GLY A 23 1.35 3.43 -20.66
C GLY A 23 2.05 2.45 -19.72
N ALA A 24 3.38 2.52 -19.58
CA ALA A 24 4.13 1.68 -18.66
C ALA A 24 3.94 2.17 -17.22
N VAL A 25 3.40 1.30 -16.35
CA VAL A 25 3.21 1.56 -14.93
C VAL A 25 3.96 0.51 -14.14
N ASP A 26 4.84 0.96 -13.24
CA ASP A 26 5.49 0.08 -12.28
C ASP A 26 4.49 -0.33 -11.19
N VAL A 27 4.23 -1.63 -11.09
CA VAL A 27 3.31 -2.22 -10.12
C VAL A 27 4.12 -3.00 -9.10
N ALA A 28 4.09 -2.52 -7.86
CA ALA A 28 4.75 -3.17 -6.73
C ALA A 28 4.05 -4.49 -6.38
N LEU A 29 4.81 -5.58 -6.31
CA LEU A 29 4.33 -6.90 -5.93
C LEU A 29 4.56 -7.11 -4.43
N HIS A 30 3.50 -7.44 -3.71
CA HIS A 30 3.55 -7.74 -2.29
C HIS A 30 3.49 -9.25 -2.08
N THR A 31 4.38 -9.77 -1.23
CA THR A 31 4.30 -11.15 -0.77
C THR A 31 3.30 -11.24 0.38
N THR A 32 2.64 -12.39 0.57
CA THR A 32 1.72 -12.63 1.70
C THR A 32 2.41 -12.34 3.03
N ALA A 33 3.64 -12.82 3.20
CA ALA A 33 4.44 -12.56 4.40
C ALA A 33 4.66 -11.06 4.67
N SER A 34 4.89 -10.26 3.61
CA SER A 34 5.06 -8.82 3.79
C SER A 34 3.76 -8.11 4.16
N VAL A 35 2.61 -8.62 3.75
CA VAL A 35 1.31 -8.08 4.15
C VAL A 35 0.97 -8.49 5.59
N ASP A 36 1.25 -9.74 5.95
CA ASP A 36 0.99 -10.30 7.27
C ASP A 36 1.89 -9.69 8.37
N ALA A 37 3.07 -9.17 8.00
CA ALA A 37 3.96 -8.47 8.93
C ALA A 37 3.45 -7.09 9.35
N VAL A 38 2.64 -6.42 8.52
CA VAL A 38 2.21 -5.03 8.75
C VAL A 38 1.55 -4.81 10.12
N PRO A 39 0.64 -5.68 10.61
CA PRO A 39 0.07 -5.48 11.94
C PRO A 39 1.07 -5.59 13.08
N ALA A 40 2.07 -6.47 12.94
CA ALA A 40 3.12 -6.65 13.93
C ALA A 40 4.11 -5.47 13.95
N ASP A 41 4.44 -4.91 12.78
CA ASP A 41 5.34 -3.76 12.65
C ASP A 41 4.68 -2.43 13.06
N HIS A 42 3.34 -2.36 13.04
CA HIS A 42 2.56 -1.19 13.42
C HIS A 42 1.58 -1.51 14.57
N PRO A 43 2.07 -1.85 15.79
CA PRO A 43 1.23 -2.23 16.92
C PRO A 43 0.42 -1.05 17.50
N LYS A 44 0.76 0.18 17.11
CA LYS A 44 0.07 1.40 17.53
C LYS A 44 -1.24 1.63 16.76
N VAL A 45 -1.48 0.88 15.69
CA VAL A 45 -2.71 0.93 14.92
C VAL A 45 -3.71 -0.03 15.57
N ASP A 46 -4.90 0.47 15.88
CA ASP A 46 -6.02 -0.39 16.21
C ASP A 46 -6.52 -1.06 14.92
N TRP A 47 -6.19 -2.34 14.75
CA TRP A 47 -6.51 -3.12 13.56
C TRP A 47 -7.96 -3.62 13.51
N GLU A 48 -8.68 -3.57 14.61
CA GLU A 48 -10.10 -3.94 14.65
C GLU A 48 -10.96 -2.79 14.11
N GLN A 49 -10.55 -1.54 14.33
CA GLN A 49 -11.23 -0.36 13.80
C GLN A 49 -11.38 -0.36 12.27
N PRO A 50 -10.32 -0.55 11.45
CA PRO A 50 -10.47 -0.63 9.99
C PRO A 50 -11.25 -1.86 9.52
N ARG A 51 -11.24 -2.97 10.26
CA ARG A 51 -12.03 -4.18 9.94
C ARG A 51 -13.52 -3.99 10.15
N ALA A 52 -13.91 -3.15 11.10
CA ALA A 52 -15.31 -2.83 11.40
C ALA A 52 -15.90 -1.69 10.55
N VAL A 53 -15.13 -1.10 9.61
CA VAL A 53 -15.60 0.04 8.83
C VAL A 53 -16.73 -0.35 7.88
N GLU A 54 -17.88 0.30 8.03
CA GLU A 54 -19.01 0.14 7.11
C GLU A 54 -18.70 0.69 5.71
N LYS A 55 -19.31 0.05 4.70
CA LYS A 55 -19.20 0.49 3.31
C LYS A 55 -19.62 1.96 3.17
N GLY A 56 -18.80 2.75 2.47
CA GLY A 56 -19.06 4.17 2.22
C GLY A 56 -18.53 5.12 3.30
N ARG A 57 -17.97 4.59 4.40
CA ARG A 57 -17.27 5.39 5.41
C ARG A 57 -15.77 5.46 5.11
N ARG A 58 -15.16 6.58 5.48
CA ARG A 58 -13.72 6.79 5.31
C ARG A 58 -12.96 5.96 6.35
N SER A 59 -12.03 5.12 5.88
CA SER A 59 -11.20 4.29 6.76
C SER A 59 -10.31 5.16 7.66
N PRO A 60 -10.13 4.80 8.94
CA PRO A 60 -9.25 5.52 9.88
C PRO A 60 -7.78 5.53 9.42
N LEU A 61 -7.35 4.53 8.65
CA LEU A 61 -6.02 4.46 8.05
C LEU A 61 -5.73 5.67 7.14
N ALA A 62 -6.77 6.29 6.57
CA ALA A 62 -6.61 7.45 5.69
C ALA A 62 -6.24 8.76 6.42
N ALA A 63 -6.28 8.77 7.76
CA ALA A 63 -5.83 9.90 8.57
C ALA A 63 -4.34 9.79 8.96
N LEU A 64 -3.73 8.61 8.76
CA LEU A 64 -2.34 8.38 9.11
C LEU A 64 -1.40 9.01 8.08
N ARG A 65 -0.25 9.48 8.58
CA ARG A 65 0.81 9.96 7.68
C ARG A 65 1.46 8.75 7.02
N PRO A 66 1.60 8.76 5.67
CA PRO A 66 2.46 7.81 4.99
C PRO A 66 3.85 7.81 5.57
N ASP A 67 4.47 6.63 5.61
CA ASP A 67 5.92 6.60 5.68
C ASP A 67 6.45 7.29 4.41
N SER A 68 7.48 8.12 4.54
CA SER A 68 8.05 8.81 3.38
C SER A 68 8.58 7.74 2.43
N ALA A 69 7.87 7.53 1.33
CA ALA A 69 8.36 6.68 0.25
C ALA A 69 9.74 7.19 -0.20
N PRO A 70 10.70 6.31 -0.54
CA PRO A 70 11.91 6.75 -1.21
C PRO A 70 11.52 7.55 -2.46
N ALA A 71 12.07 8.76 -2.60
CA ALA A 71 11.85 9.59 -3.76
C ALA A 71 12.31 8.83 -5.01
N PRO A 72 11.52 8.81 -6.11
CA PRO A 72 12.03 8.31 -7.38
C PRO A 72 13.21 9.18 -7.82
N ALA A 73 14.33 8.54 -8.14
CA ALA A 73 15.52 9.17 -8.71
C ALA A 73 15.29 9.61 -10.16
#